data_AF-A0A2D9H6T7-F1
#
_entry.id   AF-A0A2D9H6T7-F1
#
_cell.length_a   1.000
_cell.length_b   1.000
_cell.length_c   1.000
_cell.angle_alpha   90.00
_cell.angle_beta   90.00
_cell.angle_gamma   90.00
#
_symmetry.space_group_name_H-M   'P 1'
#
loop_
_entity.id
_entity.type
_entity.pdbx_description
1 polymer ?
#
loop_
_entity_poly.entity_id
_entity_poly.type
_entity_poly.pdbx_seq_one_letter_code
_entity_poly.pdbx_strand_id
1 'polypeptide(L)'
;AASVECPGGGLHLYDITGDLETAPAKIGAWFAPAFSLQDGSTCTSHVLRIYPRQKLMTIAWYAQGVRVIDLSGLADAAADPLANPLAIAFGDGVGMTEVGYYTLPDSDSWSFKTNKIKRDGSFFGYSNDLVRGFDVFRYDGSTIGDVKPLKPKNLKPKASARVEGSGRSASLVLLVPAAVGGLLLHRVGARRRRTA
;
A
#
# COMPACT_ATOMS: atom_id res chain seq x y z
N ALA A 1 -28.68 15.33 6.52
CA ALA A 1 -27.65 15.18 5.47
C ALA A 1 -26.55 14.31 6.06
N ALA A 2 -26.12 13.24 5.37
CA ALA A 2 -24.86 12.60 5.72
C ALA A 2 -23.77 13.68 5.66
N SER A 3 -22.88 13.74 6.65
CA SER A 3 -21.85 14.78 6.69
C SER A 3 -21.09 14.82 5.35
N VAL A 4 -20.90 16.03 4.82
CA VAL A 4 -20.03 16.31 3.65
C VAL A 4 -18.54 16.13 4.04
N GLU A 5 -18.30 15.99 5.34
CA GLU A 5 -17.05 15.53 5.92
C GLU A 5 -16.95 14.03 5.77
N CYS A 6 -15.77 13.54 5.36
CA CYS A 6 -15.49 12.12 5.48
C CYS A 6 -15.74 11.65 6.91
N PRO A 7 -16.70 10.74 7.17
CA PRO A 7 -16.71 10.03 8.44
C PRO A 7 -15.48 9.11 8.56
N GLY A 8 -14.66 9.01 7.49
CA GLY A 8 -13.29 8.52 7.44
C GLY A 8 -13.18 7.09 7.94
N GLY A 9 -13.16 6.09 7.06
CA GLY A 9 -13.01 4.70 7.50
C GLY A 9 -11.82 4.54 8.46
N GLY A 10 -12.13 4.33 9.74
CA GLY A 10 -11.15 4.35 10.83
C GLY A 10 -10.33 3.08 10.89
N LEU A 11 -9.16 3.16 11.51
CA LEU A 11 -8.42 1.98 11.95
C LEU A 11 -8.94 1.56 13.31
N HIS A 12 -9.59 0.41 13.37
CA HIS A 12 -10.06 -0.17 14.62
C HIS A 12 -9.00 -1.14 15.17
N LEU A 13 -8.68 -0.99 16.45
CA LEU A 13 -7.67 -1.80 17.12
C LEU A 13 -8.33 -2.78 18.08
N TYR A 14 -7.89 -4.03 18.01
CA TYR A 14 -8.34 -5.11 18.87
C TYR A 14 -7.14 -5.82 19.47
N ASP A 15 -7.20 -6.11 20.76
CA ASP A 15 -6.34 -7.10 21.40
C ASP A 15 -6.92 -8.49 21.11
N ILE A 16 -6.04 -9.35 20.61
CA ILE A 16 -6.31 -10.74 20.25
C ILE A 16 -5.33 -11.69 20.93
N THR A 17 -4.69 -11.28 22.03
CA THR A 17 -3.71 -12.10 22.74
C THR A 17 -4.37 -13.19 23.59
N GLY A 18 -3.81 -14.40 23.57
CA GLY A 18 -4.25 -15.51 24.42
C GLY A 18 -5.71 -15.87 24.22
N ASP A 19 -6.50 -15.87 25.30
CA ASP A 19 -7.92 -16.22 25.27
C ASP A 19 -8.76 -15.26 24.40
N LEU A 20 -8.23 -14.05 24.10
CA LEU A 20 -8.89 -13.06 23.25
C LEU A 20 -8.83 -13.39 21.75
N GLU A 21 -8.11 -14.43 21.32
CA GLU A 21 -8.09 -14.86 19.92
C GLU A 21 -9.50 -15.22 19.38
N THR A 22 -10.38 -15.74 20.26
CA THR A 22 -11.76 -16.11 19.90
C THR A 22 -12.81 -15.07 20.31
N ALA A 23 -12.42 -14.10 21.14
CA ALA A 23 -13.25 -12.98 21.57
C ALA A 23 -12.42 -11.67 21.58
N PRO A 24 -12.10 -11.10 20.40
CA PRO A 24 -11.27 -9.91 20.30
C PRO A 24 -11.81 -8.74 21.13
N ALA A 25 -10.96 -8.16 21.98
CA ALA A 25 -11.32 -7.00 22.78
C ALA A 25 -10.94 -5.73 22.03
N LYS A 26 -11.90 -4.86 21.73
CA LYS A 26 -11.59 -3.57 21.10
C LYS A 26 -10.79 -2.71 22.08
N ILE A 27 -9.57 -2.37 21.70
CA ILE A 27 -8.69 -1.51 22.51
C ILE A 27 -8.65 -0.08 22.01
N GLY A 28 -9.02 0.20 20.75
CA GLY A 28 -8.86 1.54 20.20
C GLY A 28 -9.51 1.79 18.85
N ALA A 29 -9.50 3.05 18.41
CA ALA A 29 -9.80 3.41 17.01
C ALA A 29 -9.14 4.72 16.60
N TRP A 30 -8.52 4.80 15.42
CA TRP A 30 -8.00 6.06 14.87
C TRP A 30 -8.74 6.48 13.60
N PHE A 31 -8.99 7.78 13.51
CA PHE A 31 -9.58 8.45 12.36
C PHE A 31 -8.63 9.55 11.89
N ALA A 32 -8.36 9.60 10.59
CA ALA A 32 -7.73 10.78 10.00
C ALA A 32 -8.60 12.02 10.26
N PRO A 33 -8.01 13.23 10.40
CA PRO A 33 -8.76 14.46 10.52
C PRO A 33 -9.82 14.60 9.43
N ALA A 34 -10.98 15.16 9.81
CA ALA A 34 -12.06 15.43 8.87
C ALA A 34 -11.58 16.41 7.79
N PHE A 35 -12.04 16.19 6.56
CA PHE A 35 -11.84 17.09 5.43
C PHE A 35 -13.02 16.99 4.48
N SER A 36 -13.18 18.01 3.65
CA SER A 36 -14.21 18.04 2.62
C SER A 36 -13.79 17.20 1.42
N LEU A 37 -14.64 16.26 1.03
CA LEU A 37 -14.44 15.46 -0.17
C LEU A 37 -14.48 16.32 -1.44
N GLN A 38 -13.63 15.98 -2.40
CA GLN A 38 -13.86 16.34 -3.79
C GLN A 38 -14.86 15.36 -4.42
N ASP A 39 -15.62 15.80 -5.41
CA ASP A 39 -16.59 14.95 -6.10
C ASP A 39 -15.92 13.68 -6.65
N GLY A 40 -16.50 12.52 -6.31
CA GLY A 40 -16.00 11.21 -6.75
C GLY A 40 -14.81 10.66 -5.98
N SER A 41 -14.30 11.35 -4.96
CA SER A 41 -13.15 10.89 -4.17
C SER A 41 -13.54 9.89 -3.07
N THR A 42 -12.64 8.93 -2.78
CA THR A 42 -12.85 7.87 -1.77
C THR A 42 -12.22 8.23 -0.43
N CYS A 43 -12.85 7.80 0.67
CA CYS A 43 -12.52 8.28 2.01
C CYS A 43 -12.40 7.23 3.11
N THR A 44 -11.47 6.30 2.92
CA THR A 44 -11.19 5.27 3.92
C THR A 44 -9.69 5.06 4.07
N SER A 45 -9.28 4.64 5.26
CA SER A 45 -7.99 3.98 5.41
C SER A 45 -7.91 2.79 4.46
N HIS A 46 -6.75 2.58 3.86
CA HIS A 46 -6.52 1.51 2.90
C HIS A 46 -5.23 0.74 3.23
N VAL A 47 -4.48 0.26 2.23
CA VAL A 47 -3.37 -0.66 2.44
C VAL A 47 -2.32 -0.05 3.37
N LEU A 48 -2.21 -0.64 4.55
CA LEU A 48 -1.21 -0.32 5.56
C LEU A 48 -0.07 -1.34 5.58
N ARG A 49 1.03 -0.95 6.22
CA ARG A 49 2.10 -1.85 6.62
C ARG A 49 2.63 -1.46 7.98
N ILE A 50 2.64 -2.42 8.90
CA ILE A 50 3.29 -2.30 10.20
C ILE A 50 4.75 -2.75 10.07
N TYR A 51 5.65 -2.03 10.74
CA TYR A 51 7.07 -2.32 10.89
C TYR A 51 7.35 -2.58 12.38
N PRO A 52 7.11 -3.80 12.88
CA PRO A 52 7.04 -4.05 14.33
C PRO A 52 8.33 -3.71 15.06
N ARG A 53 9.50 -3.91 14.44
CA ARG A 53 10.80 -3.61 15.07
C ARG A 53 11.08 -2.12 15.21
N GLN A 54 10.49 -1.33 14.32
CA GLN A 54 10.58 0.13 14.30
C GLN A 54 9.46 0.75 15.11
N LYS A 55 8.41 -0.02 15.44
CA LYS A 55 7.15 0.45 16.00
C LYS A 55 6.52 1.55 15.13
N LEU A 56 6.57 1.38 13.81
CA LEU A 56 5.96 2.32 12.86
C LEU A 56 4.90 1.64 12.02
N MET A 57 3.97 2.43 11.49
CA MET A 57 3.05 2.04 10.45
C MET A 57 3.02 3.09 9.34
N THR A 58 3.02 2.62 8.10
CA THR A 58 2.71 3.46 6.93
C THR A 58 1.35 3.06 6.42
N ILE A 59 0.52 4.03 6.04
CA ILE A 59 -0.82 3.78 5.52
C ILE A 59 -1.17 4.78 4.42
N ALA A 60 -1.89 4.31 3.41
CA ALA A 60 -2.55 5.17 2.45
C ALA A 60 -4.01 5.34 2.82
N TRP A 61 -4.55 6.51 2.52
CA TRP A 61 -5.89 6.91 2.90
C TRP A 61 -6.61 7.60 1.74
N TYR A 62 -6.57 7.02 0.54
CA TYR A 62 -7.24 7.55 -0.65
C TYR A 62 -7.07 9.08 -0.80
N ALA A 63 -8.16 9.84 -0.68
CA ALA A 63 -8.21 11.30 -0.76
C ALA A 63 -7.46 12.06 0.34
N GLN A 64 -6.99 11.36 1.38
CA GLN A 64 -6.11 11.87 2.42
C GLN A 64 -4.65 11.46 2.23
N GLY A 65 -4.31 10.94 1.05
CA GLY A 65 -2.92 10.69 0.66
C GLY A 65 -2.25 9.64 1.53
N VAL A 66 -1.08 9.98 2.07
CA VAL A 66 -0.21 9.05 2.78
C VAL A 66 0.07 9.52 4.20
N ARG A 67 0.19 8.56 5.13
CA ARG A 67 0.40 8.83 6.55
C ARG A 67 1.45 7.90 7.16
N VAL A 68 2.20 8.44 8.12
CA VAL A 68 3.23 7.78 8.91
C VAL A 68 2.83 7.88 10.37
N ILE A 69 2.75 6.71 10.99
CA ILE A 69 2.16 6.55 12.31
C ILE A 69 3.19 5.89 13.22
N ASP A 70 3.54 6.55 14.33
CA ASP A 70 4.29 5.95 15.41
C ASP A 70 3.37 5.07 16.27
N LEU A 71 3.82 3.86 16.56
CA LEU A 71 3.15 2.85 17.39
C LEU A 71 3.88 2.63 18.72
N SER A 72 4.84 3.51 19.05
CA SER A 72 5.80 3.25 20.12
C SER A 72 5.18 3.04 21.49
N GLY A 73 4.12 3.78 21.79
CA GLY A 73 3.36 3.72 23.04
C GLY A 73 2.14 2.78 23.02
N LEU A 74 1.87 2.05 21.92
CA LEU A 74 0.58 1.37 21.75
C LEU A 74 0.44 0.22 22.76
N ALA A 75 1.53 -0.51 22.97
CA ALA A 75 1.56 -1.60 23.95
C ALA A 75 1.36 -1.08 25.38
N ASP A 76 1.98 0.07 25.71
CA ASP A 76 1.88 0.68 27.04
C ASP A 76 0.45 1.21 27.27
N ALA A 77 -0.14 1.85 26.26
CA ALA A 77 -1.53 2.32 26.30
C ALA A 77 -2.53 1.17 26.42
N ALA A 78 -2.30 0.06 25.71
CA ALA A 78 -3.17 -1.12 25.75
C ALA A 78 -3.08 -1.89 27.09
N ALA A 79 -1.94 -1.79 27.78
CA ALA A 79 -1.73 -2.45 29.07
C ALA A 79 -2.24 -1.63 30.27
N ASP A 80 -2.62 -0.36 30.07
CA ASP A 80 -3.15 0.48 31.14
C ASP A 80 -4.58 0.04 31.52
N PRO A 81 -4.81 -0.43 32.76
CA PRO A 81 -6.14 -0.87 33.21
C PRO A 81 -7.18 0.26 33.28
N LEU A 82 -6.75 1.52 33.16
CA LEU A 82 -7.61 2.70 33.08
C LEU A 82 -7.84 3.18 31.64
N ALA A 83 -7.19 2.56 30.64
CA ALA A 83 -7.37 2.94 29.24
C ALA A 83 -8.78 2.60 28.76
N ASN A 84 -9.56 3.63 28.44
CA ASN A 84 -10.81 3.49 27.70
C ASN A 84 -10.48 3.21 26.22
N PRO A 85 -11.18 2.31 25.51
CA PRO A 85 -11.03 2.15 24.06
C PRO A 85 -11.28 3.42 23.22
N LEU A 86 -11.92 4.43 23.80
CA LEU A 86 -12.04 5.78 23.22
C LEU A 86 -10.81 6.68 23.51
N ALA A 87 -9.97 6.32 24.47
CA ALA A 87 -8.72 7.01 24.82
C ALA A 87 -7.52 6.50 23.99
N ILE A 88 -7.54 5.24 23.56
CA ILE A 88 -6.65 4.74 22.49
C ILE A 88 -7.28 5.10 21.13
N ALA A 89 -7.50 6.39 20.94
CA ALA A 89 -7.96 6.99 19.70
C ALA A 89 -7.12 8.23 19.46
N PHE A 90 -6.62 8.39 18.24
CA PHE A 90 -5.59 9.39 17.96
C PHE A 90 -6.12 10.77 17.59
N GLY A 91 -5.19 11.71 17.77
CA GLY A 91 -5.31 13.15 17.92
C GLY A 91 -4.29 13.49 19.01
N ASP A 92 -4.73 14.13 20.09
CA ASP A 92 -4.00 14.26 21.37
C ASP A 92 -3.97 12.97 22.22
N GLY A 93 -4.29 11.81 21.62
CA GLY A 93 -4.47 10.53 22.31
C GLY A 93 -3.17 9.77 22.63
N VAL A 94 -3.28 8.73 23.45
CA VAL A 94 -2.14 7.94 23.94
C VAL A 94 -1.98 6.67 23.09
N GLY A 95 -0.73 6.34 22.76
CA GLY A 95 -0.33 5.01 22.32
C GLY A 95 0.04 4.89 20.85
N MET A 96 -0.60 5.64 19.96
CA MET A 96 -0.04 5.80 18.63
C MET A 96 -0.19 7.27 18.18
N THR A 97 0.71 7.76 17.34
CA THR A 97 0.83 9.20 17.00
C THR A 97 1.07 9.40 15.51
N GLU A 98 0.36 10.32 14.86
CA GLU A 98 0.68 10.70 13.48
C GLU A 98 1.92 11.57 13.49
N VAL A 99 2.98 11.09 12.85
CA VAL A 99 4.31 11.72 12.88
C VAL A 99 4.71 12.27 11.52
N GLY A 100 3.89 12.04 10.49
CA GLY A 100 4.01 12.65 9.18
C GLY A 100 2.85 12.30 8.27
N TYR A 101 2.46 13.24 7.42
CA TYR A 101 1.45 13.02 6.39
C TYR A 101 1.75 13.89 5.16
N TYR A 102 1.21 13.51 4.02
CA TYR A 102 1.18 14.37 2.85
C TYR A 102 -0.04 14.05 1.99
N THR A 103 -0.75 15.10 1.57
CA THR A 103 -1.95 15.02 0.75
C THR A 103 -1.79 15.95 -0.43
N LEU A 104 -1.91 15.40 -1.64
CA LEU A 104 -1.95 16.16 -2.89
C LEU A 104 -3.40 16.52 -3.23
N PRO A 105 -3.64 17.59 -4.00
CA PRO A 105 -5.01 18.02 -4.35
C PRO A 105 -5.87 16.94 -5.02
N ASP A 106 -5.24 16.02 -5.75
CA ASP A 106 -5.86 14.91 -6.48
C ASP A 106 -5.47 13.54 -5.88
N SER A 107 -5.11 13.47 -4.59
CA SER A 107 -4.75 12.21 -3.93
C SER A 107 -5.86 11.16 -4.09
N ASP A 108 -5.47 9.96 -4.50
CA ASP A 108 -6.30 8.75 -4.45
C ASP A 108 -5.39 7.56 -4.13
N SER A 109 -4.68 7.67 -3.01
CA SER A 109 -3.59 6.76 -2.64
C SER A 109 -4.12 5.40 -2.17
N TRP A 110 -3.76 4.34 -2.91
CA TRP A 110 -4.17 2.97 -2.64
C TRP A 110 -3.28 2.26 -1.61
N SER A 111 -1.97 2.51 -1.67
CA SER A 111 -1.00 1.91 -0.74
C SER A 111 0.17 2.82 -0.47
N PHE A 112 0.78 2.70 0.71
CA PHE A 112 1.99 3.44 1.08
C PHE A 112 2.92 2.58 1.91
N LYS A 113 4.12 2.30 1.38
CA LYS A 113 5.08 1.36 2.00
C LYS A 113 6.51 1.83 1.81
N THR A 114 7.39 1.39 2.70
CA THR A 114 8.84 1.53 2.55
C THR A 114 9.54 0.19 2.73
N ASN A 115 10.69 0.05 2.09
CA ASN A 115 11.54 -1.14 2.18
C ASN A 115 12.73 -0.96 3.14
N LYS A 116 13.12 0.29 3.40
CA LYS A 116 14.29 0.64 4.21
C LYS A 116 13.98 1.86 5.05
N ILE A 117 14.20 1.73 6.36
CA ILE A 117 14.16 2.81 7.33
C ILE A 117 15.57 2.92 7.88
N LYS A 118 16.16 4.11 7.80
CA LYS A 118 17.49 4.41 8.32
C LYS A 118 17.46 4.48 9.85
N ARG A 119 18.64 4.60 10.45
CA ARG A 119 18.76 4.68 11.91
C ARG A 119 18.07 5.93 12.45
N ASP A 120 18.21 7.06 11.77
CA ASP A 120 17.56 8.33 12.09
C ASP A 120 16.04 8.36 11.81
N GLY A 121 15.42 7.22 11.52
CA GLY A 121 14.00 7.14 11.18
C GLY A 121 13.64 7.58 9.75
N SER A 122 14.58 8.17 9.01
CA SER A 122 14.30 8.64 7.65
C SER A 122 14.08 7.48 6.67
N PHE A 123 13.21 7.70 5.69
CA PHE A 123 12.96 6.74 4.62
C PHE A 123 12.39 7.39 3.35
N PHE A 124 12.50 6.66 2.24
CA PHE A 124 11.67 6.89 1.06
C PHE A 124 10.45 5.98 1.12
N GLY A 125 9.27 6.60 1.07
CA GLY A 125 7.99 5.92 1.02
C GLY A 125 7.47 5.90 -0.40
N TYR A 126 6.90 4.78 -0.81
CA TYR A 126 6.41 4.55 -2.16
C TYR A 126 4.90 4.40 -2.08
N SER A 127 4.19 5.27 -2.78
CA SER A 127 2.75 5.20 -2.90
C SER A 127 2.33 4.78 -4.29
N ASN A 128 1.35 3.87 -4.34
CA ASN A 128 0.59 3.67 -5.55
C ASN A 128 -0.69 4.49 -5.42
N ASP A 129 -0.86 5.43 -6.32
CA ASP A 129 -2.00 6.34 -6.38
C ASP A 129 -2.83 6.00 -7.62
N LEU A 130 -4.15 5.94 -7.47
CA LEU A 130 -5.03 5.50 -8.55
C LEU A 130 -5.12 6.52 -9.70
N VAL A 131 -4.86 7.79 -9.42
CA VAL A 131 -4.90 8.87 -10.41
C VAL A 131 -3.51 9.11 -11.00
N ARG A 132 -2.48 9.27 -10.16
CA ARG A 132 -1.12 9.63 -10.59
C ARG A 132 -0.20 8.44 -10.87
N GLY A 133 -0.59 7.24 -10.44
CA GLY A 133 0.19 6.02 -10.61
C GLY A 133 1.21 5.79 -9.48
N PHE A 134 2.34 6.50 -9.49
CA PHE A 134 3.43 6.24 -8.55
C PHE A 134 4.06 7.51 -7.99
N ASP A 135 3.90 7.70 -6.68
CA ASP A 135 4.49 8.81 -5.94
C ASP A 135 5.61 8.31 -5.01
N VAL A 136 6.67 9.13 -4.89
CA VAL A 136 7.78 8.87 -3.97
C VAL A 136 7.87 10.02 -2.98
N PHE A 137 7.71 9.69 -1.70
CA PHE A 137 7.80 10.64 -0.59
C PHE A 137 9.11 10.43 0.16
N ARG A 138 9.72 11.52 0.63
CA ARG A 138 10.81 11.46 1.61
C ARG A 138 10.26 11.86 2.97
N TYR A 139 10.40 10.96 3.93
CA TYR A 139 10.21 11.27 5.34
C TYR A 139 11.58 11.42 5.99
N ASP A 140 11.79 12.50 6.74
CA ASP A 140 13.10 12.85 7.29
C ASP A 140 13.40 12.20 8.64
N GLY A 141 12.40 11.61 9.31
CA GLY A 141 12.57 10.95 10.60
C GLY A 141 12.65 11.89 11.80
N SER A 142 12.56 13.21 11.60
CA SER A 142 12.79 14.22 12.64
C SER A 142 11.87 14.08 13.86
N THR A 143 10.65 13.59 13.67
CA THR A 143 9.63 13.41 14.71
C THR A 143 9.74 12.09 15.49
N ILE A 144 10.51 11.11 15.00
CA ILE A 144 10.65 9.78 15.64
C ILE A 144 12.06 9.49 16.13
N GLY A 145 13.07 10.25 15.69
CA GLY A 145 14.45 10.10 16.10
C GLY A 145 15.07 8.75 15.74
N ASP A 146 15.95 8.25 16.61
CA ASP A 146 16.68 7.01 16.37
C ASP A 146 15.81 5.76 16.52
N VAL A 147 15.53 5.09 15.40
CA VAL A 147 14.84 3.80 15.35
C VAL A 147 15.76 2.69 14.84
N LYS A 148 15.42 1.44 15.15
CA LYS A 148 16.18 0.28 14.65
C LYS A 148 16.06 0.22 13.12
N PRO A 149 17.15 0.16 12.34
CA PRO A 149 17.05 0.08 10.88
C PRO A 149 16.29 -1.16 10.41
N LEU A 150 15.57 -1.03 9.30
CA LEU A 150 15.00 -2.20 8.63
C LEU A 150 16.14 -3.06 8.09
N LYS A 151 16.21 -4.31 8.56
CA LYS A 151 17.14 -5.30 8.03
C LYS A 151 16.50 -5.96 6.81
N PRO A 152 17.05 -5.81 5.60
CA PRO A 152 16.57 -6.53 4.43
C PRO A 152 16.61 -8.02 4.73
N LYS A 153 15.46 -8.69 4.62
CA LYS A 153 15.43 -10.15 4.63
C LYS A 153 15.57 -10.58 3.18
N ASN A 154 16.73 -11.12 2.82
CA ASN A 154 16.85 -11.84 1.56
C ASN A 154 15.86 -12.99 1.60
N LEU A 155 14.83 -12.90 0.77
CA LEU A 155 14.02 -14.05 0.41
C LEU A 155 14.89 -14.88 -0.52
N LYS A 156 15.91 -15.57 0.03
CA LYS A 156 16.60 -16.61 -0.74
C LYS A 156 15.49 -17.53 -1.27
N PRO A 157 15.53 -17.93 -2.55
CA PRO A 157 14.66 -19.00 -3.01
C PRO A 157 14.82 -20.14 -2.00
N LYS A 158 13.72 -20.59 -1.36
CA LYS A 158 13.73 -21.94 -0.77
C LYS A 158 14.26 -22.83 -1.89
N ALA A 159 15.32 -23.61 -1.60
CA ALA A 159 15.94 -24.51 -2.56
C ALA A 159 14.84 -25.17 -3.41
N SER A 160 14.86 -24.85 -4.70
CA SER A 160 13.93 -25.25 -5.76
C SER A 160 12.71 -26.04 -5.28
N ALA A 161 11.56 -25.38 -5.15
CA ALA A 161 10.35 -26.06 -5.58
C ALA A 161 10.57 -26.35 -7.07
N ARG A 162 10.82 -27.62 -7.40
CA ARG A 162 10.93 -28.09 -8.77
C ARG A 162 9.60 -27.77 -9.43
N VAL A 163 9.54 -26.67 -10.16
CA VAL A 163 8.44 -26.43 -11.09
C VAL A 163 8.62 -27.50 -12.15
N GLU A 164 7.87 -28.59 -12.06
CA GLU A 164 7.66 -29.48 -13.18
C GLU A 164 6.99 -28.65 -14.27
N GLY A 165 7.81 -28.09 -15.15
CA GLY A 165 7.34 -27.53 -16.40
C GLY A 165 6.77 -28.67 -17.22
N SER A 166 5.46 -28.87 -17.15
CA SER A 166 4.76 -29.54 -18.24
C SER A 166 4.89 -28.64 -19.46
N GLY A 167 5.72 -29.09 -20.40
CA GLY A 167 5.98 -28.36 -21.63
C GLY A 167 4.68 -28.15 -22.40
N ARG A 168 4.17 -26.93 -22.39
CA ARG A 168 3.38 -26.37 -23.50
C ARG A 168 3.87 -24.94 -23.74
N SER A 169 4.45 -24.78 -24.92
CA SER A 169 5.04 -23.58 -25.49
C SER A 169 4.20 -22.33 -25.22
N ALA A 170 4.82 -21.33 -24.60
CA ALA A 170 4.30 -19.97 -24.60
C ALA A 170 4.50 -19.40 -26.01
N SER A 171 3.41 -19.17 -26.73
CA SER A 171 3.43 -18.44 -28.00
C SER A 171 3.98 -17.04 -27.76
N LEU A 172 5.13 -16.73 -28.36
CA LEU A 172 5.58 -15.35 -28.54
C LEU A 172 4.52 -14.61 -29.37
N VAL A 173 3.81 -13.66 -28.77
CA VAL A 173 3.07 -12.66 -29.52
C VAL A 173 4.07 -11.58 -29.94
N LEU A 174 4.55 -11.69 -31.18
CA LEU A 174 5.27 -10.62 -31.86
C LEU A 174 4.26 -9.55 -32.30
N LEU A 175 4.28 -8.40 -31.62
CA LEU A 175 3.63 -7.18 -32.11
C LEU A 175 4.46 -6.65 -33.30
N VAL A 176 3.93 -6.77 -34.52
CA VAL A 176 4.49 -6.12 -35.71
C VAL A 176 3.65 -4.87 -36.01
N PRO A 177 4.26 -3.67 -36.17
CA PRO A 177 3.52 -2.46 -36.54
C PRO A 177 2.91 -2.60 -37.94
N ALA A 178 1.64 -2.20 -38.07
CA ALA A 178 0.91 -2.16 -39.32
C ALA A 178 1.37 -0.99 -40.22
N ALA A 179 2.52 -1.15 -40.87
CA ALA A 179 2.89 -0.38 -42.06
C ALA A 179 3.97 -1.17 -42.80
N VAL A 180 3.87 -1.24 -44.13
CA VAL A 180 4.78 -1.95 -45.06
C VAL A 180 4.41 -3.42 -45.30
N GLY A 181 3.44 -3.62 -46.19
CA GLY A 181 3.14 -4.93 -46.78
C GLY A 181 2.21 -4.88 -47.99
N GLY A 182 1.97 -3.69 -48.57
CA GLY A 182 1.27 -3.54 -49.83
C GLY A 182 2.21 -3.85 -50.98
N LEU A 183 2.47 -5.13 -51.26
CA LEU A 183 3.13 -5.62 -52.48
C LEU A 183 3.21 -7.15 -52.42
N LEU A 184 2.12 -7.85 -52.75
CA LEU A 184 2.16 -9.27 -53.20
C LEU A 184 0.80 -9.79 -53.71
N LEU A 185 -0.04 -8.92 -54.28
CA LEU A 185 -1.23 -9.34 -55.04
C LEU A 185 -1.07 -9.01 -56.53
N HIS A 186 0.00 -9.51 -57.14
CA HIS A 186 0.10 -9.62 -58.59
C HIS A 186 0.93 -10.84 -58.97
N ARG A 187 0.24 -11.96 -59.22
CA ARG A 187 0.54 -12.96 -60.26
C ARG A 187 -0.40 -14.15 -60.13
N VAL A 188 -1.69 -13.90 -60.37
CA VAL A 188 -2.61 -14.94 -60.87
C VAL A 188 -2.65 -14.77 -62.38
N GLY A 189 -2.11 -15.74 -63.10
CA GLY A 189 -2.24 -15.86 -64.56
C GLY A 189 -0.91 -15.91 -65.31
N ALA A 190 -0.45 -17.11 -65.66
CA ALA A 190 -0.18 -17.51 -67.05
C ALA A 190 0.65 -18.82 -67.16
N ARG A 191 0.18 -19.68 -68.08
CA ARG A 191 0.81 -20.82 -68.79
C ARG A 191 0.57 -22.21 -68.19
N ARG A 192 -0.36 -23.03 -68.73
CA ARG A 192 -0.49 -23.72 -70.06
C ARG A 192 0.11 -25.14 -70.06
N ARG A 193 -0.80 -26.12 -70.14
CA ARG A 193 -0.84 -27.36 -70.97
C ARG A 193 0.49 -28.11 -71.23
N ARG A 194 0.51 -29.43 -70.95
CA ARG A 194 0.19 -30.49 -71.92
C ARG A 194 0.21 -31.90 -71.30
N THR A 195 -0.62 -32.74 -71.91
CA THR A 195 -0.82 -34.19 -71.85
C THR A 195 0.42 -35.05 -72.07
N ALA A 196 0.45 -36.22 -71.45
CA ALA A 196 0.64 -37.53 -72.09
C ALA A 196 -0.32 -38.51 -71.40
#